data_AF-A0A4R2L650-F1
#
_entry.id   AF-A0A4R2L650-F1
#
_cell.length_a   1.000
_cell.length_b   1.000
_cell.length_c   1.000
_cell.angle_alpha   90.00
_cell.angle_beta   90.00
_cell.angle_gamma   90.00
#
_symmetry.space_group_name_H-M   'P 1'
#
loop_
_entity.id
_entity.type
_entity.pdbx_description
1 polymer ?
#
loop_
_entity_poly.entity_id
_entity_poly.type
_entity_poly.pdbx_seq_one_letter_code
_entity_poly.pdbx_strand_id
1 'polypeptide(L)' 'MTRKNLVFPEARTALDQFKIEMAEELGVSNYNPIDSGYLASYHTGQITRKLVEMAEKQLIGK' A
#
# COMPACT_ATOMS: atom_id res chain seq x y z
N MET A 1 -21.91 0.84 5.12
CA MET A 1 -20.54 0.42 4.77
C MET A 1 -19.58 1.45 5.35
N THR A 2 -18.89 1.13 6.44
CA THR A 2 -18.00 2.07 7.15
C THR A 2 -16.79 2.38 6.29
N ARG A 3 -16.61 3.64 5.87
CA ARG A 3 -15.39 4.07 5.18
C ARG A 3 -14.23 3.92 6.17
N LYS A 4 -13.24 3.10 5.82
CA LYS A 4 -12.01 3.00 6.61
C LYS A 4 -11.18 4.26 6.38
N ASN A 5 -11.29 5.19 7.33
CA ASN A 5 -10.46 6.39 7.34
C ASN A 5 -9.05 6.00 7.81
N LEU A 6 -8.04 6.65 7.23
CA LEU A 6 -6.67 6.53 7.73
C LEU A 6 -6.61 7.06 9.16
N VAL A 7 -5.82 6.40 10.01
CA VAL A 7 -5.55 6.86 11.37
C VAL A 7 -4.85 8.23 11.35
N PHE A 8 -4.00 8.45 10.35
CA PHE A 8 -3.35 9.73 10.05
C PHE A 8 -3.80 10.22 8.67
N PRO A 9 -4.74 11.17 8.59
CA PRO A 9 -5.23 11.71 7.33
C PRO A 9 -4.13 12.31 6.45
N GLU A 10 -3.12 12.92 7.07
CA GLU A 10 -1.98 13.58 6.42
C GLU A 10 -1.06 12.58 5.71
N ALA A 11 -1.07 11.31 6.14
CA ALA A 11 -0.27 10.24 5.52
C ALA A 11 -0.85 9.77 4.18
N ARG A 12 -2.00 10.29 3.74
CA ARG A 12 -2.66 9.87 2.50
C ARG A 12 -1.78 10.02 1.28
N THR A 13 -1.10 11.17 1.15
CA THR A 13 -0.22 11.44 0.01
C THR A 13 0.99 10.51 -0.01
N ALA A 14 1.63 10.30 1.14
CA ALA A 14 2.77 9.38 1.26
C ALA A 14 2.36 7.93 0.98
N LEU A 15 1.18 7.52 1.44
CA LEU A 15 0.64 6.19 1.18
C LEU A 15 0.32 5.99 -0.32
N ASP A 16 -0.21 7.01 -0.98
CA ASP A 16 -0.54 6.94 -2.41
C ASP A 16 0.74 6.91 -3.28
N GLN A 17 1.81 7.62 -2.89
CA GLN A 17 3.14 7.46 -3.51
C GLN A 17 3.70 6.05 -3.32
N PHE A 18 3.65 5.53 -2.09
CA PHE A 18 4.13 4.18 -1.79
C PHE A 18 3.38 3.10 -2.59
N LYS A 19 2.07 3.25 -2.79
CA LYS A 19 1.29 2.34 -3.65
C LYS A 19 1.79 2.33 -5.09
N ILE A 20 2.19 3.49 -5.62
CA ILE A 20 2.70 3.61 -6.98
C ILE A 20 4.04 2.89 -7.09
N GLU A 21 4.97 3.15 -6.15
CA GLU A 21 6.28 2.47 -6.10
C GLU A 21 6.13 0.94 -6.02
N MET A 22 5.21 0.45 -5.17
CA MET A 22 4.94 -0.98 -5.05
C MET A 22 4.26 -1.57 -6.30
N ALA A 23 3.43 -0.80 -7.00
CA ALA A 23 2.83 -1.24 -8.26
C ALA A 23 3.89 -1.38 -9.37
N GLU A 24 4.85 -0.46 -9.42
CA GLU A 24 6.00 -0.52 -10.32
C GLU A 24 6.91 -1.72 -10.01
N GLU A 25 7.26 -1.96 -8.73
CA GLU A 25 8.08 -3.11 -8.30
C GLU A 25 7.42 -4.46 -8.67
N LEU A 26 6.09 -4.52 -8.61
CA LEU A 26 5.32 -5.72 -8.94
C LEU A 26 5.03 -5.88 -10.44
N GLY A 27 5.55 -4.98 -11.29
CA GLY A 27 5.36 -5.04 -12.74
C GLY A 27 3.92 -4.74 -13.19
N VAL A 28 3.13 -4.08 -12.34
CA VAL A 28 1.77 -3.62 -12.69
C VAL A 28 1.87 -2.26 -13.36
N SER A 29 2.41 -2.27 -14.57
CA SER A 29 2.55 -1.07 -15.41
C SER A 29 1.26 -0.68 -16.11
N ASN A 30 0.27 -1.58 -16.18
CA ASN A 30 -1.05 -1.30 -16.72
C ASN A 30 -2.10 -1.29 -15.61
N TYR A 31 -2.42 -0.10 -15.12
CA TYR A 31 -3.60 0.18 -14.30
C TYR A 31 -4.86 -0.01 -15.17
N ASN A 32 -5.14 -1.23 -15.59
CA ASN A 32 -6.31 -1.52 -16.42
C ASN A 32 -7.51 -1.70 -15.45
N PRO A 33 -8.48 -0.77 -15.43
CA PRO A 33 -9.56 -0.77 -14.44
C PRO A 33 -10.54 -1.94 -14.60
N ILE A 34 -10.35 -2.79 -15.62
CA ILE A 34 -11.27 -3.87 -16.00
C ILE A 34 -10.97 -5.17 -15.22
N ASP A 35 -9.77 -5.34 -14.66
CA ASP A 35 -9.36 -6.55 -13.90
C ASP A 35 -9.08 -6.25 -12.41
N SER A 36 -9.76 -5.24 -11.86
CA SER A 36 -9.55 -4.69 -10.50
C SER A 36 -9.83 -5.67 -9.34
N GLY A 37 -10.27 -6.91 -9.60
CA GLY A 37 -10.47 -7.94 -8.59
C GLY A 37 -9.17 -8.59 -8.10
N TYR A 38 -8.20 -8.82 -9.00
CA TYR A 38 -6.91 -9.42 -8.65
C TYR A 38 -5.94 -8.38 -8.07
N LEU A 39 -6.03 -7.15 -8.55
CA LEU A 39 -5.16 -6.04 -8.14
C LEU A 39 -5.48 -5.51 -6.73
N ALA A 40 -6.73 -5.62 -6.25
CA ALA A 40 -7.12 -5.04 -4.96
C ALA A 40 -6.62 -5.82 -3.73
N SER A 41 -6.49 -7.14 -3.81
CA SER A 41 -6.18 -7.98 -2.64
C SER A 41 -4.69 -8.28 -2.48
N TYR A 42 -4.01 -8.66 -3.57
CA TYR A 42 -2.59 -9.04 -3.49
C TYR A 42 -1.69 -7.83 -3.23
N HIS A 43 -1.93 -6.72 -3.93
CA HIS A 43 -1.15 -5.49 -3.80
C HIS A 43 -1.34 -4.85 -2.42
N THR A 44 -2.58 -4.78 -1.93
CA THR A 44 -2.89 -4.24 -0.59
C THR A 44 -2.24 -5.07 0.52
N GLY A 45 -2.16 -6.40 0.35
CA GLY A 45 -1.46 -7.29 1.29
C GLY A 45 0.05 -7.03 1.34
N GLN A 46 0.71 -6.89 0.18
CA GLN A 46 2.14 -6.57 0.12
C GLN A 46 2.45 -5.18 0.68
N ILE A 47 1.62 -4.19 0.36
CA ILE A 47 1.73 -2.83 0.91
C ILE A 47 1.68 -2.88 2.44
N THR A 48 0.70 -3.58 3.01
CA THR A 48 0.55 -3.70 4.46
C THR A 48 1.76 -4.42 5.08
N ARG A 49 2.25 -5.49 4.43
CA ARG A 49 3.43 -6.24 4.90
C ARG A 49 4.69 -5.36 4.95
N LYS A 50 4.96 -4.57 3.90
CA LYS A 50 6.10 -3.66 3.85
C LYS A 50 6.00 -2.53 4.88
N LEU A 51 4.81 -1.96 5.07
CA LEU A 51 4.59 -0.94 6.10
C LEU A 51 4.86 -1.49 7.52
N VAL A 52 4.45 -2.73 7.79
CA VAL A 52 4.75 -3.41 9.06
C VAL A 52 6.25 -3.67 9.18
N GLU A 53 6.92 -4.17 8.15
CA GLU A 53 8.38 -4.39 8.16
C GLU A 53 9.16 -3.10 8.42
N MET A 54 8.75 -1.98 7.80
CA MET A 54 9.33 -0.67 8.04
C MET A 54 9.13 -0.21 9.49
N ALA A 55 7.93 -0.40 10.04
CA ALA A 55 7.63 -0.08 11.43
C ALA A 55 8.43 -0.95 12.40
N GLU A 56 8.56 -2.26 12.15
CA GLU A 56 9.38 -3.18 12.94
C GLU A 56 10.85 -2.75 12.94
N LYS A 57 11.42 -2.40 11.77
CA LYS A 57 12.79 -1.86 11.68
C LYS A 57 12.98 -0.58 12.48
N GLN A 58 12.01 0.34 12.45
CA GLN A 58 12.06 1.57 13.24
C GLN A 58 11.93 1.31 14.75
N LEU A 59 11.22 0.26 15.16
CA LEU A 59 11.07 -0.13 16.56
C LEU A 59 12.28 -0.92 17.08
N ILE A 60 12.90 -1.77 16.26
CA ILE A 60 14.09 -2.57 16.61
C ILE A 60 15.35 -1.67 16.70
N GLY A 61 15.35 -0.53 16.01
CA GLY A 61 16.43 0.47 16.08
C GLY A 61 16.32 1.46 17.25
N LYS A 62 15.37 1.28 18.17
CA LYS A 62 15.26 2.02 19.44
C LYS A 62 15.71 1.15 20.61
#